data_AF-A0A7V3DWY8-F1
#
_entry.id   AF-A0A7V3DWY8-F1
#
_cell.length_a   1.000
_cell.length_b   1.000
_cell.length_c   1.000
_cell.angle_alpha   90.00
_cell.angle_beta   90.00
_cell.angle_gamma   90.00
#
_symmetry.space_group_name_H-M   'P 1'
#
loop_
_entity.id
_entity.type
_entity.pdbx_description
1 polymer ?
#
loop_
_entity_poly.entity_id
_entity_poly.type
_entity_poly.pdbx_seq_one_letter_code
_entity_poly.pdbx_strand_id
1 'polypeptide(L)'
;MIGHRRDKRMTGDAAPLLAALAVALAVAPAPTPAQDEQTAQIPSIACRRIDGVVYWDHNANGQRDEGEAGIGGVRVVANFRTATTDAEGRYDLASDKPILVVSLGFPSGTWPTTSWFQRPQGASVRGVDFGLRKDEQSLPLVFVQMTDTHGNLAWAGQTIPAELTDLSPQPKFYVVTGDLGGGNLTVRKPDDLRRSFSAIAEDFKNFPAPVFMVPGNHETVGYGSAGKIEINAEDLRHPWFGAGAWEWFVCPSHWSFSCAGVRFIAFGWGEYVDGGWRTPSETILRWIDEERLAAGPSTHSVLLAHDPGRGDIVESKGLSLGLFGHTHTEGLYFSPGKEKPNLGEKTLTSGMTQPPRDTRTGARKYAQDGRPTGYRVVVVEADRIDTFYKPLGEPHAILLNEPRRFQAITAPESFMARGQIFDPLRQVKDVEVLVDGRRVETKVTPRRFWSDFEAQVATTEMDSGFATITLKATWPDGAFLVTEPYLILTGREGKHTAAAAARLEATADIQGQPARVLVNGVAIGEVPASQGKVSLEIPAPALKRLNEVRLEAPSSKSALKDVTLLYDGQPYRDQHRISTWGYQPNLTRDSRMFFDLKHPGPSVQWRVQKAP
;
A
#
# COMPACT_ATOMS: atom_id res chain seq x y z
N MET A 1 -21.97 -16.91 -48.68
CA MET A 1 -21.19 -17.34 -49.87
C MET A 1 -20.24 -16.21 -50.26
N ILE A 2 -18.92 -16.49 -50.21
CA ILE A 2 -17.86 -16.13 -51.18
C ILE A 2 -17.97 -14.74 -51.83
N GLY A 3 -17.01 -13.81 -51.78
CA GLY A 3 -15.62 -13.85 -51.34
C GLY A 3 -14.86 -12.57 -51.77
N HIS A 4 -13.85 -12.21 -50.98
CA HIS A 4 -12.51 -11.72 -51.37
C HIS A 4 -12.31 -10.63 -52.44
N ARG A 5 -11.66 -9.52 -52.03
CA ARG A 5 -10.41 -9.06 -52.66
C ARG A 5 -9.52 -8.28 -51.68
N ARG A 6 -8.25 -8.71 -51.66
CA ARG A 6 -7.07 -8.16 -50.98
C ARG A 6 -6.44 -7.01 -51.80
N ASP A 7 -5.41 -6.42 -51.16
CA ASP A 7 -4.25 -5.67 -51.69
C ASP A 7 -4.35 -4.15 -51.48
N LYS A 8 -3.33 -3.43 -50.99
CA LYS A 8 -1.89 -3.75 -50.84
C LYS A 8 -1.21 -2.80 -49.84
N ARG A 9 -0.11 -3.29 -49.30
CA ARG A 9 0.87 -2.61 -48.44
C ARG A 9 1.55 -1.44 -49.16
N MET A 10 1.91 -0.41 -48.41
CA MET A 10 3.05 0.46 -48.71
C MET A 10 3.99 0.38 -47.51
N THR A 11 5.18 -0.14 -47.78
CA THR A 11 6.34 -0.31 -46.91
C THR A 11 7.30 0.87 -47.08
N GLY A 12 8.03 1.22 -46.02
CA GLY A 12 9.22 2.07 -46.03
C GLY A 12 9.17 3.07 -44.87
N ASP A 13 10.16 3.24 -44.00
CA ASP A 13 11.48 2.64 -43.86
C ASP A 13 11.83 2.71 -42.38
N ALA A 14 12.23 1.58 -41.77
CA ALA A 14 12.87 1.57 -40.46
C ALA A 14 14.37 1.30 -40.71
N ALA A 15 15.18 2.35 -40.60
CA ALA A 15 16.63 2.20 -40.52
C ALA A 15 17.05 2.03 -39.04
N PRO A 16 17.91 1.06 -38.72
CA PRO A 16 18.30 0.68 -37.36
C PRO A 16 19.54 1.45 -36.87
N LEU A 17 19.76 1.45 -35.55
CA LEU A 17 21.00 1.72 -34.76
C LEU A 17 20.52 2.42 -33.47
N LEU A 18 20.82 1.99 -32.24
CA LEU A 18 22.08 1.48 -31.73
C LEU A 18 21.91 0.24 -30.86
N ALA A 19 22.87 -0.66 -30.99
CA ALA A 19 23.16 -1.73 -30.06
C ALA A 19 23.42 -1.16 -28.65
N ALA A 20 22.51 -1.42 -27.73
CA ALA A 20 22.80 -1.35 -26.30
C ALA A 20 23.37 -2.70 -25.87
N LEU A 21 24.55 -2.65 -25.27
CA LEU A 21 25.28 -3.76 -24.67
C LEU A 21 24.31 -4.68 -23.92
N ALA A 22 24.20 -5.93 -24.37
CA ALA A 22 23.55 -6.97 -23.58
C ALA A 22 24.45 -7.25 -22.38
N VAL A 23 24.25 -6.50 -21.29
CA VAL A 23 24.60 -7.01 -19.96
C VAL A 23 23.68 -8.20 -19.80
N ALA A 24 24.26 -9.39 -19.70
CA ALA A 24 23.55 -10.55 -19.20
C ALA A 24 23.06 -10.19 -17.80
N LEU A 25 21.84 -9.67 -17.71
CA LEU A 25 21.06 -9.74 -16.48
C LEU A 25 20.95 -11.24 -16.24
N ALA A 26 21.80 -11.75 -15.35
CA ALA A 26 21.52 -12.99 -14.67
C ALA A 26 20.14 -12.78 -14.05
N VAL A 27 19.12 -13.27 -14.75
CA VAL A 27 17.76 -13.41 -14.25
C VAL A 27 17.95 -14.14 -12.94
N ALA A 28 17.79 -13.44 -11.81
CA ALA A 28 17.59 -14.18 -10.57
C ALA A 28 16.41 -15.10 -10.84
N PRO A 29 16.46 -16.38 -10.47
CA PRO A 29 15.35 -17.26 -10.73
C PRO A 29 14.12 -16.61 -10.09
N ALA A 30 13.16 -16.18 -10.92
CA ALA A 30 11.75 -16.21 -10.51
C ALA A 30 11.57 -17.57 -9.82
N PRO A 31 10.87 -17.65 -8.67
CA PRO A 31 10.78 -18.88 -7.90
C PRO A 31 10.48 -20.01 -8.87
N THR A 32 11.48 -20.83 -9.19
CA THR A 32 11.26 -21.95 -10.08
C THR A 32 10.35 -22.82 -9.24
N PRO A 33 9.06 -23.03 -9.60
CA PRO A 33 8.34 -24.09 -8.93
C PRO A 33 9.20 -25.32 -9.16
N ALA A 34 9.72 -25.90 -8.09
CA ALA A 34 10.44 -27.15 -8.18
C ALA A 34 9.55 -28.06 -9.02
N GLN A 35 10.07 -28.47 -10.18
CA GLN A 35 9.43 -29.44 -11.06
C GLN A 35 9.39 -30.73 -10.27
N ASP A 36 8.25 -30.98 -9.65
CA ASP A 36 7.41 -32.12 -9.92
C ASP A 36 6.00 -31.74 -9.45
N GLU A 37 4.99 -32.33 -10.09
CA GLU A 37 3.58 -32.00 -9.96
C GLU A 37 3.17 -31.53 -8.56
N GLN A 38 2.45 -30.41 -8.55
CA GLN A 38 1.59 -29.94 -7.47
C GLN A 38 0.68 -31.07 -6.96
N THR A 39 1.21 -31.97 -6.16
CA THR A 39 0.39 -32.98 -5.49
C THR A 39 -0.48 -32.21 -4.50
N ALA A 40 -1.79 -32.42 -4.57
CA ALA A 40 -2.76 -31.86 -3.63
C ALA A 40 -2.62 -32.46 -2.21
N GLN A 41 -1.54 -33.19 -1.95
CA GLN A 41 -1.31 -33.93 -0.72
C GLN A 41 -0.24 -33.23 0.11
N ILE A 42 -0.62 -32.89 1.34
CA ILE A 42 0.30 -32.50 2.40
C ILE A 42 1.31 -33.65 2.55
N PRO A 43 2.62 -33.38 2.70
CA PRO A 43 3.59 -34.43 2.91
C PRO A 43 3.17 -35.24 4.14
N SER A 44 3.04 -36.55 3.96
CA SER A 44 2.62 -37.49 5.00
C SER A 44 3.56 -37.50 6.22
N ILE A 45 4.75 -36.92 6.06
CA ILE A 45 5.76 -36.73 7.09
C ILE A 45 6.21 -35.27 7.09
N ALA A 46 5.87 -34.56 8.16
CA ALA A 46 6.29 -33.18 8.37
C ALA A 46 7.80 -33.07 8.59
N CYS A 47 8.49 -32.25 7.79
CA CYS A 47 9.88 -31.92 8.02
C CYS A 47 10.06 -31.18 9.34
N ARG A 48 11.07 -31.57 10.13
CA ARG A 48 11.36 -30.97 11.44
C ARG A 48 12.83 -30.67 11.66
N ARG A 49 13.69 -31.15 10.77
CA ARG A 49 15.13 -30.86 10.79
C ARG A 49 15.66 -30.74 9.38
N ILE A 50 16.49 -29.74 9.15
CA ILE A 50 17.18 -29.51 7.89
C ILE A 50 18.65 -29.19 8.16
N ASP A 51 19.52 -29.63 7.26
CA ASP A 51 20.92 -29.24 7.20
C ASP A 51 21.37 -29.02 5.75
N GLY A 52 22.38 -28.18 5.57
CA GLY A 52 22.89 -27.82 4.25
C GLY A 52 24.08 -26.88 4.32
N VAL A 53 24.49 -26.38 3.17
CA VAL A 53 25.64 -25.50 2.98
C VAL A 53 25.25 -24.28 2.16
N VAL A 54 25.67 -23.09 2.60
CA VAL A 54 25.71 -21.89 1.76
C VAL A 54 27.10 -21.78 1.15
N TYR A 55 27.21 -21.65 -0.17
CA TYR A 55 28.48 -21.68 -0.89
C TYR A 55 28.61 -20.58 -1.94
N TRP A 56 29.86 -20.26 -2.31
CA TRP A 56 30.16 -19.35 -3.40
C TRP A 56 29.93 -20.05 -4.73
N ASP A 57 28.87 -19.68 -5.42
CA ASP A 57 28.59 -20.14 -6.78
C ASP A 57 29.19 -19.13 -7.77
N HIS A 58 30.42 -19.38 -8.18
CA HIS A 58 31.21 -18.45 -8.98
C HIS A 58 30.76 -18.41 -10.44
N ASN A 59 30.24 -19.53 -10.96
CA ASN A 59 29.78 -19.64 -12.34
C ASN A 59 28.26 -19.40 -12.47
N ALA A 60 27.56 -19.21 -11.36
CA ALA A 60 26.12 -18.97 -11.25
C ALA A 60 25.26 -20.10 -11.84
N ASN A 61 25.71 -21.36 -11.74
CA ASN A 61 24.99 -22.52 -12.27
C ASN A 61 23.98 -23.14 -11.27
N GLY A 62 23.95 -22.66 -10.02
CA GLY A 62 23.06 -23.14 -8.97
C GLY A 62 23.47 -24.48 -8.35
N GLN A 63 24.68 -24.97 -8.62
CA GLN A 63 25.23 -26.21 -8.11
C GLN A 63 26.58 -25.93 -7.44
N ARG A 64 26.89 -26.69 -6.39
CA ARG A 64 28.17 -26.54 -5.71
C ARG A 64 29.25 -27.32 -6.44
N ASP A 65 30.13 -26.61 -7.13
CA ASP A 65 31.23 -27.20 -7.88
C ASP A 65 32.51 -27.39 -7.05
N GLU A 66 33.47 -28.14 -7.59
CA GLU A 66 34.81 -28.26 -6.99
C GLU A 66 35.50 -26.89 -6.92
N GLY A 67 35.99 -26.53 -5.73
CA GLY A 67 36.61 -25.22 -5.47
C GLY A 67 35.64 -24.15 -4.95
N GLU A 68 34.34 -24.42 -4.94
CA GLU A 68 33.33 -23.51 -4.39
C GLU A 68 33.23 -23.65 -2.86
N ALA A 69 33.90 -22.70 -2.20
CA ALA A 69 33.99 -22.64 -0.75
C ALA A 69 32.66 -22.28 -0.10
N GLY A 70 32.45 -22.78 1.12
CA GLY A 70 31.32 -22.38 1.95
C GLY A 70 31.42 -20.93 2.42
N ILE A 71 30.27 -20.33 2.75
CA ILE A 71 30.15 -18.95 3.19
C ILE A 71 29.64 -18.92 4.63
N GLY A 72 30.51 -18.54 5.57
CA GLY A 72 30.15 -18.37 6.97
C GLY A 72 29.42 -17.06 7.29
N GLY A 73 28.65 -17.08 8.39
CA GLY A 73 27.92 -15.90 8.88
C GLY A 73 26.62 -15.58 8.13
N VAL A 74 26.17 -16.46 7.23
CA VAL A 74 24.92 -16.29 6.48
C VAL A 74 23.75 -16.84 7.29
N ARG A 75 22.63 -16.12 7.32
CA ARG A 75 21.43 -16.52 8.05
C ARG A 75 20.54 -17.40 7.19
N VAL A 76 20.02 -18.47 7.78
CA VAL A 76 19.01 -19.36 7.19
C VAL A 76 17.81 -19.39 8.11
N VAL A 77 16.61 -19.23 7.56
CA VAL A 77 15.38 -18.92 8.30
C VAL A 77 14.30 -19.96 8.02
N ALA A 78 13.70 -20.51 9.08
CA ALA A 78 12.50 -21.32 9.02
C ALA A 78 11.69 -21.19 10.31
N ASN A 79 10.35 -21.07 10.23
CA ASN A 79 9.45 -20.95 11.39
C ASN A 79 9.83 -19.84 12.38
N PHE A 80 10.21 -18.65 11.90
CA PHE A 80 10.73 -17.54 12.70
C PHE A 80 11.97 -17.90 13.55
N ARG A 81 12.67 -19.00 13.24
CA ARG A 81 13.96 -19.39 13.81
C ARG A 81 15.06 -19.16 12.79
N THR A 82 16.26 -18.89 13.28
CA THR A 82 17.45 -18.73 12.43
C THR A 82 18.58 -19.66 12.82
N ALA A 83 19.24 -20.22 11.81
CA ALA A 83 20.59 -20.76 11.92
C ALA A 83 21.57 -19.80 11.24
N THR A 84 22.81 -19.73 11.74
CA THR A 84 23.90 -18.98 11.10
C THR A 84 24.95 -19.97 10.63
N THR A 85 25.41 -19.85 9.40
CA THR A 85 26.39 -20.77 8.84
C THR A 85 27.75 -20.68 9.54
N ASP A 86 28.39 -21.83 9.73
CA ASP A 86 29.77 -21.92 10.24
C ASP A 86 30.81 -21.47 9.19
N ALA A 87 32.10 -21.48 9.53
CA ALA A 87 33.17 -21.03 8.65
C ALA A 87 33.23 -21.80 7.30
N GLU A 88 32.72 -23.03 7.27
CA GLU A 88 32.63 -23.87 6.08
C GLU A 88 31.25 -23.79 5.40
N GLY A 89 30.42 -22.82 5.78
CA GLY A 89 29.10 -22.56 5.20
C GLY A 89 27.99 -23.49 5.68
N ARG A 90 28.24 -24.39 6.62
CA ARG A 90 27.26 -25.40 7.07
C ARG A 90 26.27 -24.81 8.06
N TYR A 91 25.02 -25.24 7.99
CA TYR A 91 23.99 -24.93 8.98
C TYR A 91 23.16 -26.16 9.33
N ASP A 92 22.54 -26.14 10.51
CA ASP A 92 21.55 -27.11 10.98
C ASP A 92 20.41 -26.34 11.66
N LEU A 93 19.16 -26.69 11.32
CA LEU A 93 17.97 -26.08 11.91
C LEU A 93 16.96 -27.17 12.26
N ALA A 94 16.52 -27.16 13.51
CA ALA A 94 15.46 -28.04 14.00
C ALA A 94 14.25 -27.22 14.51
N SER A 95 13.05 -27.78 14.37
CA SER A 95 11.80 -27.14 14.74
C SER A 95 10.79 -28.14 15.33
N ASP A 96 10.10 -27.68 16.37
CA ASP A 96 8.95 -28.32 17.01
C ASP A 96 7.65 -28.15 16.22
N LYS A 97 7.63 -27.27 15.21
CA LYS A 97 6.60 -27.17 14.17
C LYS A 97 7.10 -27.72 12.82
N PRO A 98 6.23 -28.22 11.94
CA PRO A 98 6.60 -28.57 10.56
C PRO A 98 7.35 -27.43 9.85
N ILE A 99 8.44 -27.73 9.16
CA ILE A 99 9.17 -26.82 8.28
C ILE A 99 8.59 -27.02 6.88
N LEU A 100 7.75 -26.09 6.43
CA LEU A 100 7.17 -26.13 5.08
C LEU A 100 8.08 -25.45 4.06
N VAL A 101 8.84 -24.46 4.51
CA VAL A 101 9.76 -23.68 3.70
C VAL A 101 10.94 -23.24 4.55
N VAL A 102 12.11 -23.17 3.93
CA VAL A 102 13.33 -22.55 4.48
C VAL A 102 13.81 -21.50 3.51
N SER A 103 14.31 -20.37 4.03
CA SER A 103 14.77 -19.25 3.23
C SER A 103 16.17 -18.76 3.62
N LEU A 104 16.85 -18.19 2.65
CA LEU A 104 18.20 -17.65 2.76
C LEU A 104 18.15 -16.15 3.02
N GLY A 105 18.72 -15.71 4.14
CA GLY A 105 18.97 -14.30 4.42
C GLY A 105 20.31 -13.85 3.88
N PHE A 106 20.37 -13.66 2.56
CA PHE A 106 21.63 -13.36 1.87
C PHE A 106 22.19 -11.97 2.24
N PRO A 107 23.52 -11.85 2.40
CA PRO A 107 24.18 -10.61 2.81
C PRO A 107 24.33 -9.61 1.65
N SER A 108 24.55 -8.35 2.01
CA SER A 108 24.84 -7.30 1.03
C SER A 108 26.12 -7.63 0.24
N GLY A 109 26.16 -7.24 -1.04
CA GLY A 109 27.26 -7.56 -1.95
C GLY A 109 27.16 -8.96 -2.56
N THR A 110 26.07 -9.68 -2.28
CA THR A 110 25.80 -11.01 -2.86
C THR A 110 24.43 -11.07 -3.50
N TRP A 111 24.24 -12.07 -4.35
CA TRP A 111 22.95 -12.39 -4.95
C TRP A 111 22.75 -13.91 -5.05
N PRO A 112 21.54 -14.43 -4.77
CA PRO A 112 21.24 -15.85 -4.94
C PRO A 112 21.40 -16.31 -6.38
N THR A 113 22.05 -17.46 -6.56
CA THR A 113 22.15 -18.20 -7.82
C THR A 113 21.25 -19.43 -7.83
N THR A 114 20.92 -19.96 -6.65
CA THR A 114 19.79 -20.87 -6.43
C THR A 114 18.51 -20.08 -6.13
N SER A 115 17.38 -20.78 -5.99
CA SER A 115 16.22 -20.20 -5.31
C SER A 115 16.63 -19.73 -3.91
N TRP A 116 16.18 -18.55 -3.49
CA TRP A 116 16.43 -18.00 -2.16
C TRP A 116 15.58 -18.67 -1.07
N PHE A 117 14.73 -19.63 -1.45
CA PHE A 117 14.02 -20.50 -0.52
C PHE A 117 13.82 -21.90 -1.13
N GLN A 118 13.63 -22.90 -0.27
CA GLN A 118 13.40 -24.29 -0.65
C GLN A 118 12.32 -24.92 0.22
N ARG A 119 11.69 -25.99 -0.28
CA ARG A 119 10.62 -26.74 0.40
C ARG A 119 11.11 -28.15 0.73
N PRO A 120 11.62 -28.39 1.94
CA PRO A 120 12.18 -29.68 2.31
C PRO A 120 11.09 -30.76 2.35
N GLN A 121 11.37 -31.93 1.77
CA GLN A 121 10.46 -33.09 1.74
C GLN A 121 10.98 -34.22 2.64
N GLY A 122 10.15 -34.68 3.58
CA GLY A 122 10.48 -35.75 4.53
C GLY A 122 10.83 -35.24 5.94
N ALA A 123 10.94 -36.15 6.93
CA ALA A 123 11.11 -35.79 8.35
C ALA A 123 12.39 -35.00 8.65
N SER A 124 13.50 -35.42 8.03
CA SER A 124 14.82 -34.82 8.17
C SER A 124 15.44 -34.74 6.79
N VAL A 125 15.82 -33.56 6.35
CA VAL A 125 16.29 -33.32 4.97
C VAL A 125 17.71 -32.78 5.01
N ARG A 126 18.62 -33.46 4.32
CA ARG A 126 20.03 -33.05 4.21
C ARG A 126 20.31 -32.41 2.86
N GLY A 127 21.38 -31.63 2.78
CA GLY A 127 21.84 -31.04 1.52
C GLY A 127 20.88 -29.98 0.98
N VAL A 128 20.22 -29.24 1.87
CA VAL A 128 19.43 -28.07 1.47
C VAL A 128 20.40 -26.91 1.23
N ASP A 129 21.04 -26.91 0.06
CA ASP A 129 22.18 -26.03 -0.20
C ASP A 129 21.75 -24.74 -0.91
N PHE A 130 22.43 -23.62 -0.63
CA PHE A 130 22.15 -22.32 -1.25
C PHE A 130 23.40 -21.72 -1.89
N GLY A 131 23.31 -21.39 -3.18
CA GLY A 131 24.39 -20.74 -3.93
C GLY A 131 24.27 -19.22 -3.88
N LEU A 132 25.40 -18.55 -3.66
CA LEU A 132 25.52 -17.10 -3.75
C LEU A 132 26.66 -16.72 -4.71
N ARG A 133 26.42 -15.74 -5.57
CA ARG A 133 27.47 -15.04 -6.30
C ARG A 133 27.74 -13.67 -5.68
N LYS A 134 28.90 -13.09 -5.97
CA LYS A 134 29.13 -11.67 -5.74
C LYS A 134 28.23 -10.84 -6.66
N ASP A 135 27.73 -9.73 -6.12
CA ASP A 135 26.87 -8.80 -6.84
C ASP A 135 27.29 -7.37 -6.49
N GLU A 136 27.68 -6.61 -7.50
CA GLU A 136 28.00 -5.20 -7.31
C GLU A 136 26.71 -4.44 -7.03
N GLN A 137 26.65 -3.86 -5.83
CA GLN A 137 25.50 -3.13 -5.32
C GLN A 137 25.97 -1.71 -4.97
N SER A 138 25.38 -0.72 -5.61
CA SER A 138 25.69 0.69 -5.38
C SER A 138 24.44 1.43 -4.95
N LEU A 139 24.62 2.44 -4.10
CA LEU A 139 23.59 3.46 -3.91
C LEU A 139 23.62 4.44 -5.11
N PRO A 140 22.47 4.98 -5.53
CA PRO A 140 21.13 4.76 -4.98
C PRO A 140 20.59 3.34 -5.22
N LEU A 141 19.99 2.72 -4.21
CA LEU A 141 19.21 1.50 -4.38
C LEU A 141 17.76 1.89 -4.68
N VAL A 142 17.22 1.40 -5.80
CA VAL A 142 15.83 1.64 -6.21
C VAL A 142 15.05 0.34 -6.09
N PHE A 143 13.90 0.37 -5.42
CA PHE A 143 12.95 -0.73 -5.42
C PHE A 143 11.52 -0.19 -5.45
N VAL A 144 10.56 -1.04 -5.83
CA VAL A 144 9.16 -0.66 -5.95
C VAL A 144 8.31 -1.54 -5.05
N GLN A 145 7.41 -0.91 -4.29
CA GLN A 145 6.46 -1.60 -3.44
C GLN A 145 5.04 -1.49 -4.01
N MET A 146 4.37 -2.63 -4.06
CA MET A 146 2.99 -2.84 -4.50
C MET A 146 2.21 -3.53 -3.39
N THR A 147 0.88 -3.43 -3.41
CA THR A 147 0.04 -4.03 -2.38
C THR A 147 -1.41 -4.16 -2.85
N ASP A 148 -2.18 -5.06 -2.24
CA ASP A 148 -3.64 -5.10 -2.39
C ASP A 148 -4.09 -5.18 -3.86
N THR A 149 -3.50 -6.12 -4.61
CA THR A 149 -3.83 -6.31 -6.03
C THR A 149 -5.19 -7.00 -6.23
N HIS A 150 -5.68 -7.73 -5.21
CA HIS A 150 -6.97 -8.43 -5.21
C HIS A 150 -7.30 -9.14 -6.54
N GLY A 151 -6.38 -9.97 -7.01
CA GLY A 151 -6.48 -10.78 -8.23
C GLY A 151 -5.87 -10.16 -9.49
N ASN A 152 -5.18 -9.01 -9.39
CA ASN A 152 -4.61 -8.30 -10.54
C ASN A 152 -3.07 -8.28 -10.56
N LEU A 153 -2.42 -9.26 -9.92
CA LEU A 153 -0.97 -9.25 -9.76
C LEU A 153 -0.23 -9.38 -11.10
N ALA A 154 -0.60 -10.33 -11.97
CA ALA A 154 0.00 -10.46 -13.30
C ALA A 154 -0.08 -9.14 -14.10
N TRP A 155 -1.24 -8.48 -14.08
CA TRP A 155 -1.43 -7.18 -14.73
C TRP A 155 -0.50 -6.11 -14.15
N ALA A 156 -0.40 -6.05 -12.82
CA ALA A 156 0.45 -5.10 -12.14
C ALA A 156 1.94 -5.33 -12.46
N GLY A 157 2.36 -6.59 -12.53
CA GLY A 157 3.71 -7.01 -12.88
C GLY A 157 4.14 -6.64 -14.29
N GLN A 158 3.20 -6.47 -15.22
CA GLN A 158 3.50 -5.99 -16.58
C GLN A 158 3.40 -4.45 -16.68
N THR A 159 2.38 -3.87 -16.06
CA THR A 159 2.05 -2.44 -16.24
C THR A 159 3.02 -1.54 -15.50
N ILE A 160 3.38 -1.87 -14.26
CA ILE A 160 4.21 -1.00 -13.44
C ILE A 160 5.63 -0.88 -13.98
N PRO A 161 6.32 -1.97 -14.37
CA PRO A 161 7.63 -1.84 -14.99
C PRO A 161 7.60 -1.04 -16.28
N ALA A 162 6.53 -1.16 -17.08
CA ALA A 162 6.38 -0.37 -18.31
C ALA A 162 6.32 1.15 -18.04
N GLU A 163 5.68 1.56 -16.94
CA GLU A 163 5.64 2.97 -16.51
C GLU A 163 6.98 3.51 -15.98
N LEU A 164 7.93 2.63 -15.65
CA LEU A 164 9.19 2.98 -14.98
C LEU A 164 10.42 2.84 -15.89
N THR A 165 10.21 2.67 -17.19
CA THR A 165 11.30 2.54 -18.19
C THR A 165 12.25 3.74 -18.22
N ASP A 166 11.78 4.92 -17.81
CA ASP A 166 12.59 6.14 -17.74
C ASP A 166 13.46 6.25 -16.47
N LEU A 167 13.35 5.32 -15.52
CA LEU A 167 14.18 5.35 -14.31
C LEU A 167 15.63 4.94 -14.59
N SER A 168 16.57 5.70 -14.04
CA SER A 168 17.99 5.35 -14.04
C SER A 168 18.63 5.66 -12.68
N PRO A 169 19.06 4.64 -11.88
CA PRO A 169 18.98 3.21 -12.21
C PRO A 169 17.55 2.66 -12.19
N GLN A 170 17.33 1.55 -12.89
CA GLN A 170 16.08 0.78 -12.85
C GLN A 170 15.88 0.12 -11.47
N PRO A 171 14.64 -0.20 -11.07
CA PRO A 171 14.38 -0.95 -9.84
C PRO A 171 15.17 -2.27 -9.81
N LYS A 172 15.92 -2.51 -8.73
CA LYS A 172 16.69 -3.76 -8.53
C LYS A 172 15.77 -4.95 -8.24
N PHE A 173 14.65 -4.70 -7.57
CA PHE A 173 13.61 -5.69 -7.25
C PHE A 173 12.28 -5.00 -6.95
N TYR A 174 11.22 -5.81 -6.91
CA TYR A 174 9.87 -5.43 -6.50
C TYR A 174 9.52 -6.09 -5.17
N VAL A 175 8.67 -5.45 -4.38
CA VAL A 175 8.10 -6.01 -3.16
C VAL A 175 6.58 -5.92 -3.16
N VAL A 176 5.89 -6.96 -2.69
CA VAL A 176 4.43 -7.00 -2.64
C VAL A 176 3.93 -7.31 -1.24
N THR A 177 3.21 -6.37 -0.62
CA THR A 177 2.83 -6.43 0.80
C THR A 177 1.40 -6.93 1.02
N GLY A 178 1.04 -8.08 0.43
CA GLY A 178 -0.18 -8.83 0.75
C GLY A 178 -1.46 -8.40 0.02
N ASP A 179 -2.52 -9.18 0.22
CA ASP A 179 -3.85 -9.11 -0.39
C ASP A 179 -3.81 -9.23 -1.92
N LEU A 180 -3.29 -10.38 -2.35
CA LEU A 180 -3.04 -10.70 -3.74
C LEU A 180 -4.21 -11.43 -4.39
N GLY A 181 -4.91 -12.25 -3.62
CA GLY A 181 -6.10 -12.99 -4.03
C GLY A 181 -7.39 -12.35 -3.51
N GLY A 182 -8.48 -13.12 -3.57
CA GLY A 182 -9.74 -12.73 -2.96
C GLY A 182 -10.45 -13.94 -2.38
N GLY A 183 -10.70 -13.96 -1.07
CA GLY A 183 -11.52 -15.01 -0.49
C GLY A 183 -11.36 -15.23 1.00
N ASN A 184 -12.27 -16.05 1.52
CA ASN A 184 -12.19 -16.65 2.85
C ASN A 184 -11.65 -18.07 2.66
N LEU A 185 -10.37 -18.27 2.99
CA LEU A 185 -9.66 -19.52 2.73
C LEU A 185 -9.78 -20.48 3.92
N THR A 186 -10.02 -21.77 3.66
CA THR A 186 -10.13 -22.81 4.70
C THR A 186 -9.42 -24.09 4.27
N VAL A 187 -8.80 -24.78 5.24
CA VAL A 187 -8.16 -26.09 5.04
C VAL A 187 -9.15 -27.18 4.60
N ARG A 188 -10.45 -26.98 4.87
CA ARG A 188 -11.52 -27.91 4.48
C ARG A 188 -11.82 -27.88 2.96
N LYS A 189 -11.21 -26.95 2.22
CA LYS A 189 -11.31 -26.84 0.76
C LYS A 189 -9.90 -26.82 0.12
N PRO A 190 -9.15 -27.93 0.19
CA PRO A 190 -7.76 -27.98 -0.25
C PRO A 190 -7.57 -27.63 -1.73
N ASP A 191 -8.53 -27.98 -2.59
CA ASP A 191 -8.49 -27.62 -4.01
C ASP A 191 -8.63 -26.10 -4.24
N ASP A 192 -9.39 -25.39 -3.41
CA ASP A 192 -9.53 -23.93 -3.49
C ASP A 192 -8.21 -23.26 -3.09
N LEU A 193 -7.54 -23.77 -2.05
CA LEU A 193 -6.21 -23.32 -1.64
C LEU A 193 -5.19 -23.53 -2.76
N ARG A 194 -5.13 -24.76 -3.31
CA ARG A 194 -4.21 -25.11 -4.41
C ARG A 194 -4.40 -24.18 -5.61
N ARG A 195 -5.64 -24.00 -6.07
CA ARG A 195 -5.94 -23.13 -7.22
C ARG A 195 -5.54 -21.68 -6.94
N SER A 196 -5.91 -21.16 -5.76
CA SER A 196 -5.67 -19.75 -5.42
C SER A 196 -4.19 -19.44 -5.30
N PHE A 197 -3.44 -20.23 -4.52
CA PHE A 197 -2.03 -19.96 -4.29
C PHE A 197 -1.14 -20.33 -5.48
N SER A 198 -1.48 -21.35 -6.26
CA SER A 198 -0.72 -21.67 -7.48
C SER A 198 -0.88 -20.58 -8.55
N ALA A 199 -2.06 -19.96 -8.65
CA ALA A 199 -2.26 -18.82 -9.55
C ALA A 199 -1.39 -17.63 -9.12
N ILE A 200 -1.37 -17.31 -7.82
CA ILE A 200 -0.48 -16.28 -7.27
C ILE A 200 1.00 -16.60 -7.58
N ALA A 201 1.43 -17.85 -7.39
CA ALA A 201 2.80 -18.28 -7.69
C ALA A 201 3.17 -18.14 -9.18
N GLU A 202 2.24 -18.42 -10.08
CA GLU A 202 2.45 -18.28 -11.53
C GLU A 202 2.56 -16.81 -11.96
N ASP A 203 1.76 -15.93 -11.35
CA ASP A 203 1.70 -14.51 -11.66
C ASP A 203 3.06 -13.79 -11.49
N PHE A 204 3.99 -14.33 -10.69
CA PHE A 204 5.31 -13.72 -10.48
C PHE A 204 6.21 -13.74 -11.72
N LYS A 205 5.98 -14.66 -12.67
CA LYS A 205 6.75 -14.71 -13.91
C LYS A 205 6.56 -13.48 -14.79
N ASN A 206 5.60 -12.62 -14.46
CA ASN A 206 5.28 -11.40 -15.20
C ASN A 206 6.20 -10.22 -14.87
N PHE A 207 7.09 -10.32 -13.89
CA PHE A 207 7.97 -9.23 -13.48
C PHE A 207 9.34 -9.31 -14.16
N PRO A 208 9.94 -8.19 -14.58
CA PRO A 208 11.25 -8.17 -15.23
C PRO A 208 12.43 -8.22 -14.26
N ALA A 209 12.16 -8.07 -12.96
CA ALA A 209 13.14 -8.18 -11.89
C ALA A 209 12.56 -9.00 -10.72
N PRO A 210 13.41 -9.45 -9.78
CA PRO A 210 12.98 -10.32 -8.68
C PRO A 210 11.90 -9.69 -7.81
N VAL A 211 11.00 -10.54 -7.28
CA VAL A 211 9.86 -10.12 -6.47
C VAL A 211 9.93 -10.79 -5.10
N PHE A 212 9.85 -9.99 -4.04
CA PHE A 212 9.72 -10.46 -2.66
C PHE A 212 8.35 -10.08 -2.11
N MET A 213 7.79 -10.88 -1.22
CA MET A 213 6.37 -10.75 -0.91
C MET A 213 6.00 -11.33 0.44
N VAL A 214 4.88 -10.87 0.98
CA VAL A 214 4.29 -11.40 2.22
C VAL A 214 2.79 -11.59 2.03
N PRO A 215 2.18 -12.59 2.69
CA PRO A 215 0.74 -12.81 2.62
C PRO A 215 -0.02 -11.74 3.39
N GLY A 216 -1.15 -11.29 2.83
CA GLY A 216 -2.12 -10.45 3.54
C GLY A 216 -3.16 -11.25 4.31
N ASN A 217 -4.20 -10.58 4.79
CA ASN A 217 -5.29 -11.27 5.46
C ASN A 217 -6.12 -12.14 4.50
N HIS A 218 -6.14 -11.81 3.21
CA HIS A 218 -6.80 -12.61 2.17
C HIS A 218 -6.05 -13.92 1.83
N GLU A 219 -4.76 -14.00 2.17
CA GLU A 219 -3.94 -15.20 1.99
C GLU A 219 -3.80 -16.02 3.27
N THR A 220 -4.43 -15.59 4.36
CA THR A 220 -4.32 -16.26 5.66
C THR A 220 -5.45 -17.29 5.82
N VAL A 221 -5.11 -18.57 5.82
CA VAL A 221 -6.09 -19.66 5.93
C VAL A 221 -6.69 -19.69 7.33
N GLY A 222 -8.02 -19.71 7.42
CA GLY A 222 -8.77 -19.61 8.67
C GLY A 222 -9.08 -18.17 9.09
N TYR A 223 -8.58 -17.17 8.37
CA TYR A 223 -9.00 -15.78 8.55
C TYR A 223 -10.22 -15.46 7.65
N GLY A 224 -11.18 -14.73 8.19
CA GLY A 224 -12.34 -14.25 7.44
C GLY A 224 -13.06 -13.11 8.17
N SER A 225 -13.69 -12.21 7.42
CA SER A 225 -14.36 -11.03 7.99
C SER A 225 -15.46 -11.45 8.99
N ALA A 226 -15.38 -10.95 10.24
CA ALA A 226 -16.40 -11.05 11.29
C ALA A 226 -16.97 -12.46 11.55
N GLY A 227 -16.13 -13.42 11.96
CA GLY A 227 -16.59 -14.71 12.50
C GLY A 227 -17.23 -15.67 11.48
N LYS A 228 -17.06 -15.40 10.18
CA LYS A 228 -17.59 -16.24 9.09
C LYS A 228 -16.87 -17.57 8.90
N ILE A 229 -15.71 -17.75 9.56
CA ILE A 229 -14.98 -19.03 9.55
C ILE A 229 -14.93 -19.52 10.99
N GLU A 230 -15.59 -20.64 11.23
CA GLU A 230 -15.45 -21.38 12.48
C GLU A 230 -14.10 -22.11 12.48
N ILE A 231 -13.21 -21.73 13.39
CA ILE A 231 -11.91 -22.37 13.59
C ILE A 231 -12.05 -23.44 14.67
N ASN A 232 -11.78 -24.69 14.31
CA ASN A 232 -11.80 -25.80 15.25
C ASN A 232 -10.37 -26.34 15.52
N ALA A 233 -10.26 -27.28 16.47
CA ALA A 233 -8.96 -27.84 16.86
C ALA A 233 -8.28 -28.63 15.73
N GLU A 234 -9.03 -29.18 14.78
CA GLU A 234 -8.48 -29.88 13.62
C GLU A 234 -7.86 -28.90 12.62
N ASP A 235 -8.53 -27.78 12.35
CA ASP A 235 -8.00 -26.72 11.50
C ASP A 235 -6.65 -26.23 12.03
N LEU A 236 -6.55 -25.98 13.35
CA LEU A 236 -5.32 -25.51 14.00
C LEU A 236 -4.13 -26.48 13.89
N ARG A 237 -4.39 -27.78 13.73
CA ARG A 237 -3.32 -28.80 13.57
C ARG A 237 -2.94 -29.00 12.11
N HIS A 238 -3.72 -28.49 11.18
CA HIS A 238 -3.50 -28.69 9.76
C HIS A 238 -2.28 -27.86 9.28
N PRO A 239 -1.29 -28.45 8.61
CA PRO A 239 -0.08 -27.72 8.20
C PRO A 239 -0.33 -26.51 7.32
N TRP A 240 -1.42 -26.49 6.55
CA TRP A 240 -1.81 -25.35 5.72
C TRP A 240 -2.60 -24.25 6.44
N PHE A 241 -2.86 -24.35 7.74
CA PHE A 241 -3.53 -23.30 8.50
C PHE A 241 -2.65 -22.05 8.62
N GLY A 242 -3.26 -20.86 8.76
CA GLY A 242 -2.56 -19.59 8.78
C GLY A 242 -1.78 -19.35 7.49
N ALA A 243 -0.48 -19.09 7.61
CA ALA A 243 0.40 -18.89 6.46
C ALA A 243 0.93 -20.20 5.84
N GLY A 244 0.57 -21.37 6.38
CA GLY A 244 1.19 -22.63 5.95
C GLY A 244 0.87 -23.01 4.50
N ALA A 245 -0.35 -22.74 4.02
CA ALA A 245 -0.68 -22.94 2.59
C ALA A 245 0.14 -22.01 1.69
N TRP A 246 0.29 -20.75 2.11
CA TRP A 246 1.11 -19.77 1.40
C TRP A 246 2.57 -20.23 1.32
N GLU A 247 3.16 -20.66 2.43
CA GLU A 247 4.54 -21.17 2.46
C GLU A 247 4.73 -22.39 1.55
N TRP A 248 3.71 -23.26 1.53
CA TRP A 248 3.71 -24.46 0.71
C TRP A 248 3.63 -24.18 -0.80
N PHE A 249 2.82 -23.20 -1.23
CA PHE A 249 2.56 -22.99 -2.66
C PHE A 249 3.29 -21.77 -3.25
N VAL A 250 3.57 -20.75 -2.45
CA VAL A 250 4.01 -19.43 -2.93
C VAL A 250 5.47 -19.18 -2.56
N CYS A 251 5.75 -18.77 -1.33
CA CYS A 251 7.09 -18.46 -0.83
C CYS A 251 7.05 -18.34 0.72
N PRO A 252 8.19 -18.09 1.40
CA PRO A 252 8.20 -17.79 2.83
C PRO A 252 7.23 -16.68 3.23
N SER A 253 6.54 -16.85 4.36
CA SER A 253 5.64 -15.81 4.91
C SER A 253 6.39 -14.71 5.67
N HIS A 254 7.64 -14.96 6.00
CA HIS A 254 8.57 -14.06 6.67
C HIS A 254 9.96 -14.34 6.13
N TRP A 255 10.75 -13.28 5.97
CA TRP A 255 12.09 -13.36 5.41
C TRP A 255 12.84 -12.08 5.72
N SER A 256 14.14 -12.13 5.53
CA SER A 256 15.00 -10.97 5.62
C SER A 256 16.19 -11.14 4.69
N PHE A 257 16.73 -10.06 4.14
CA PHE A 257 17.99 -10.08 3.40
C PHE A 257 18.62 -8.69 3.46
N SER A 258 19.88 -8.58 3.02
CA SER A 258 20.56 -7.31 2.92
C SER A 258 20.96 -7.00 1.48
N CYS A 259 20.74 -5.77 1.04
CA CYS A 259 21.11 -5.31 -0.30
C CYS A 259 21.57 -3.84 -0.23
N ALA A 260 22.70 -3.53 -0.88
CA ALA A 260 23.33 -2.21 -0.89
C ALA A 260 23.49 -1.57 0.51
N GLY A 261 23.81 -2.37 1.53
CA GLY A 261 23.95 -1.92 2.91
C GLY A 261 22.63 -1.65 3.64
N VAL A 262 21.48 -2.08 3.09
CA VAL A 262 20.15 -1.93 3.69
C VAL A 262 19.61 -3.29 4.10
N ARG A 263 19.05 -3.40 5.31
CA ARG A 263 18.35 -4.59 5.80
C ARG A 263 16.87 -4.52 5.43
N PHE A 264 16.36 -5.56 4.78
CA PHE A 264 14.93 -5.75 4.55
C PHE A 264 14.43 -6.83 5.50
N ILE A 265 13.35 -6.55 6.21
CA ILE A 265 12.71 -7.46 7.16
C ILE A 265 11.24 -7.53 6.80
N ALA A 266 10.69 -8.72 6.61
CA ALA A 266 9.31 -8.89 6.20
C ALA A 266 8.57 -9.95 7.02
N PHE A 267 7.27 -9.73 7.22
CA PHE A 267 6.36 -10.69 7.85
C PHE A 267 4.94 -10.59 7.26
N GLY A 268 4.22 -11.71 7.25
CA GLY A 268 2.83 -11.82 6.79
C GLY A 268 1.80 -11.28 7.78
N TRP A 269 0.51 -11.56 7.55
CA TRP A 269 -0.59 -11.06 8.37
C TRP A 269 -0.39 -11.23 9.89
N GLY A 270 -0.15 -12.43 10.40
CA GLY A 270 -0.02 -12.65 11.84
C GLY A 270 -0.18 -14.11 12.25
N GLU A 271 -0.10 -14.37 13.56
CA GLU A 271 -0.26 -15.71 14.13
C GLU A 271 -1.57 -15.83 14.89
N TYR A 272 -2.18 -17.01 14.86
CA TYR A 272 -3.31 -17.34 15.72
C TYR A 272 -2.79 -17.87 17.06
N VAL A 273 -2.95 -17.08 18.12
CA VAL A 273 -2.51 -17.40 19.48
C VAL A 273 -3.62 -17.09 20.49
N ASP A 274 -3.74 -17.89 21.54
CA ASP A 274 -4.75 -17.73 22.60
C ASP A 274 -6.19 -17.56 22.09
N GLY A 275 -6.55 -18.28 21.01
CA GLY A 275 -7.88 -18.22 20.43
C GLY A 275 -8.18 -16.98 19.59
N GLY A 276 -7.16 -16.24 19.14
CA GLY A 276 -7.35 -15.09 18.25
C GLY A 276 -6.15 -14.75 17.39
N TRP A 277 -6.39 -14.00 16.32
CA TRP A 277 -5.33 -13.47 15.47
C TRP A 277 -4.58 -12.34 16.20
N ARG A 278 -3.24 -12.38 16.12
CA ARG A 278 -2.34 -11.34 16.62
C ARG A 278 -1.41 -10.86 15.51
N THR A 279 -1.45 -9.55 15.28
CA THR A 279 -0.70 -8.86 14.23
C THR A 279 -0.10 -7.58 14.82
N PRO A 280 1.24 -7.50 14.96
CA PRO A 280 2.16 -8.64 15.04
C PRO A 280 1.95 -9.44 16.34
N SER A 281 2.36 -10.71 16.33
CA SER A 281 2.49 -11.54 17.55
C SER A 281 3.81 -11.23 18.28
N GLU A 282 3.96 -11.73 19.52
CA GLU A 282 5.24 -11.63 20.25
C GLU A 282 6.39 -12.37 19.53
N THR A 283 6.10 -13.48 18.83
CA THR A 283 7.08 -14.16 17.98
C THR A 283 7.60 -13.25 16.88
N ILE A 284 6.69 -12.55 16.19
CA ILE A 284 7.02 -11.62 15.10
C ILE A 284 7.80 -10.42 15.64
N LEU A 285 7.41 -9.88 16.80
CA LEU A 285 8.13 -8.78 17.44
C LEU A 285 9.57 -9.16 17.79
N ARG A 286 9.78 -10.36 18.33
CA ARG A 286 11.13 -10.89 18.62
C ARG A 286 11.93 -11.11 17.34
N TRP A 287 11.32 -11.68 16.30
CA TRP A 287 11.93 -11.85 14.98
C TRP A 287 12.46 -10.51 14.43
N ILE A 288 11.66 -9.45 14.49
CA ILE A 288 12.08 -8.11 14.03
C ILE A 288 13.29 -7.62 14.83
N ASP A 289 13.31 -7.81 16.15
CA ASP A 289 14.45 -7.42 16.99
C ASP A 289 15.72 -8.20 16.62
N GLU A 290 15.64 -9.52 16.48
CA GLU A 290 16.77 -10.38 16.12
C GLU A 290 17.36 -10.01 14.76
N GLU A 291 16.52 -9.77 13.76
CA GLU A 291 16.93 -9.44 12.40
C GLU A 291 17.52 -8.03 12.29
N ARG A 292 17.00 -7.07 13.06
CA ARG A 292 17.59 -5.74 13.18
C ARG A 292 18.94 -5.79 13.89
N LEU A 293 19.04 -6.51 15.01
CA LEU A 293 20.28 -6.64 15.78
C LEU A 293 21.38 -7.30 14.95
N ALA A 294 21.04 -8.32 14.16
CA ALA A 294 21.97 -8.99 13.26
C ALA A 294 22.52 -8.08 12.15
N ALA A 295 21.76 -7.05 11.73
CA ALA A 295 22.21 -6.08 10.73
C ALA A 295 23.16 -5.01 11.30
N GLY A 296 23.17 -4.81 12.63
CA GLY A 296 23.94 -3.78 13.31
C GLY A 296 23.23 -2.42 13.41
N PRO A 297 23.57 -1.61 14.42
CA PRO A 297 22.80 -0.42 14.81
C PRO A 297 22.84 0.74 13.80
N SER A 298 23.84 0.79 12.93
CA SER A 298 23.99 1.84 11.90
C SER A 298 23.35 1.48 10.56
N THR A 299 22.82 0.27 10.42
CA THR A 299 22.29 -0.23 9.15
C THR A 299 20.86 0.26 8.93
N HIS A 300 20.60 0.92 7.81
CA HIS A 300 19.25 1.26 7.40
C HIS A 300 18.40 -0.01 7.31
N SER A 301 17.22 0.01 7.92
CA SER A 301 16.34 -1.15 8.01
C SER A 301 14.93 -0.80 7.56
N VAL A 302 14.40 -1.57 6.61
CA VAL A 302 13.07 -1.41 6.02
C VAL A 302 12.17 -2.57 6.46
N LEU A 303 11.04 -2.25 7.09
CA LEU A 303 10.02 -3.22 7.47
C LEU A 303 8.94 -3.32 6.38
N LEU A 304 8.60 -4.54 5.99
CA LEU A 304 7.59 -4.85 4.98
C LEU A 304 6.54 -5.80 5.57
N ALA A 305 5.29 -5.37 5.66
CA ALA A 305 4.21 -6.24 6.12
C ALA A 305 2.88 -5.83 5.51
N HIS A 306 1.88 -6.71 5.57
CA HIS A 306 0.56 -6.34 5.08
C HIS A 306 -0.14 -5.33 6.01
N ASP A 307 -0.17 -5.61 7.32
CA ASP A 307 -0.74 -4.72 8.33
C ASP A 307 0.33 -4.36 9.37
N PRO A 308 0.53 -3.07 9.68
CA PRO A 308 1.47 -2.66 10.71
C PRO A 308 1.08 -3.15 12.11
N GLY A 309 -0.22 -3.41 12.35
CA GLY A 309 -0.79 -3.78 13.63
C GLY A 309 -0.66 -2.66 14.65
N ARG A 310 0.55 -2.53 15.23
CA ARG A 310 0.96 -1.39 16.07
C ARG A 310 1.57 -0.32 15.18
N GLY A 311 0.90 0.82 15.04
CA GLY A 311 1.34 1.87 14.13
C GLY A 311 2.65 2.58 14.52
N ASP A 312 3.19 2.34 15.71
CA ASP A 312 4.48 2.83 16.20
C ASP A 312 5.60 1.77 16.09
N ILE A 313 5.36 0.63 15.42
CA ILE A 313 6.34 -0.46 15.36
C ILE A 313 7.66 -0.04 14.73
N VAL A 314 7.64 0.82 13.72
CA VAL A 314 8.86 1.26 13.02
C VAL A 314 9.72 2.09 13.96
N GLU A 315 9.12 3.04 14.67
CA GLU A 315 9.80 3.93 15.61
C GLU A 315 10.26 3.19 16.88
N SER A 316 9.36 2.43 17.49
CA SER A 316 9.65 1.66 18.72
C SER A 316 10.75 0.62 18.50
N LYS A 317 10.82 0.06 17.30
CA LYS A 317 11.88 -0.86 16.86
C LYS A 317 13.04 -0.15 16.19
N GLY A 318 13.11 1.19 16.22
CA GLY A 318 14.23 1.99 15.68
C GLY A 318 14.60 1.66 14.24
N LEU A 319 13.62 1.33 13.41
CA LEU A 319 13.76 1.05 11.99
C LEU A 319 13.74 2.35 11.18
N SER A 320 14.21 2.30 9.93
CA SER A 320 14.34 3.49 9.08
C SER A 320 13.05 3.82 8.32
N LEU A 321 12.31 2.80 7.89
CA LEU A 321 11.07 2.94 7.13
C LEU A 321 10.21 1.68 7.32
N GLY A 322 8.89 1.83 7.35
CA GLY A 322 7.96 0.72 7.20
C GLY A 322 6.98 0.97 6.06
N LEU A 323 6.74 -0.07 5.25
CA LEU A 323 5.85 -0.04 4.09
C LEU A 323 4.78 -1.13 4.23
N PHE A 324 3.53 -0.70 4.20
CA PHE A 324 2.38 -1.55 4.50
C PHE A 324 1.23 -1.47 3.48
N GLY A 325 0.36 -2.47 3.52
CA GLY A 325 -0.86 -2.59 2.74
C GLY A 325 -2.14 -2.37 3.57
N HIS A 326 -3.11 -3.26 3.37
CA HIS A 326 -4.33 -3.53 4.15
C HIS A 326 -5.38 -2.42 4.16
N THR A 327 -4.94 -1.21 4.45
CA THR A 327 -5.78 -0.03 4.66
C THR A 327 -6.39 0.51 3.37
N HIS A 328 -5.82 0.14 2.22
CA HIS A 328 -6.20 0.68 0.92
C HIS A 328 -6.11 2.22 0.86
N THR A 329 -5.31 2.85 1.72
CA THR A 329 -5.04 4.30 1.73
C THR A 329 -3.57 4.57 1.43
N GLU A 330 -3.27 5.69 0.81
CA GLU A 330 -1.90 6.13 0.61
C GLU A 330 -1.49 7.10 1.73
N GLY A 331 -0.55 6.67 2.57
CA GLY A 331 0.03 7.50 3.64
C GLY A 331 -0.40 7.08 5.05
N LEU A 332 -0.72 8.05 5.90
CA LEU A 332 -1.04 7.81 7.30
C LEU A 332 -2.46 7.27 7.43
N TYR A 333 -2.64 6.10 8.05
CA TYR A 333 -3.96 5.54 8.35
C TYR A 333 -4.64 6.32 9.48
N PHE A 334 -5.88 6.75 9.25
CA PHE A 334 -6.74 7.40 10.25
C PHE A 334 -7.94 6.50 10.55
N SER A 335 -8.10 6.09 11.81
CA SER A 335 -9.37 5.49 12.22
C SER A 335 -10.49 6.54 12.18
N PRO A 336 -11.73 6.16 11.84
CA PRO A 336 -12.88 7.06 11.93
C PRO A 336 -12.96 7.74 13.30
N GLY A 337 -13.01 9.08 13.33
CA GLY A 337 -13.14 9.87 14.56
C GLY A 337 -11.84 10.23 15.28
N LYS A 338 -10.65 9.89 14.76
CA LYS A 338 -9.36 10.33 15.31
C LYS A 338 -8.75 11.48 14.50
N GLU A 339 -8.33 12.54 15.19
CA GLU A 339 -7.66 13.72 14.62
C GLU A 339 -6.13 13.53 14.47
N LYS A 340 -5.56 12.44 15.01
CA LYS A 340 -4.13 12.09 14.88
C LYS A 340 -3.96 10.80 14.07
N PRO A 341 -2.90 10.70 13.24
CA PRO A 341 -2.59 9.46 12.52
C PRO A 341 -2.33 8.32 13.51
N ASN A 342 -2.77 7.10 13.18
CA ASN A 342 -2.45 5.93 13.99
C ASN A 342 -1.02 5.42 13.76
N LEU A 343 -0.32 5.94 12.76
CA LEU A 343 1.00 5.50 12.31
C LEU A 343 2.05 6.56 12.67
N GLY A 344 3.26 6.11 13.01
CA GLY A 344 4.41 6.99 13.20
C GLY A 344 4.92 7.59 11.88
N GLU A 345 5.78 8.60 11.97
CA GLU A 345 6.28 9.39 10.82
C GLU A 345 7.04 8.56 9.79
N LYS A 346 7.61 7.42 10.18
CA LYS A 346 8.37 6.52 9.31
C LYS A 346 7.55 5.35 8.77
N THR A 347 6.24 5.38 8.98
CA THR A 347 5.31 4.30 8.64
C THR A 347 4.37 4.75 7.53
N LEU A 348 4.40 4.08 6.38
CA LEU A 348 3.59 4.42 5.20
C LEU A 348 2.72 3.25 4.78
N THR A 349 1.44 3.51 4.48
CA THR A 349 0.62 2.59 3.68
C THR A 349 0.62 3.03 2.22
N SER A 350 0.50 2.09 1.29
CA SER A 350 0.71 2.37 -0.14
C SER A 350 -0.51 2.12 -1.03
N GLY A 351 -1.69 2.49 -0.54
CA GLY A 351 -2.92 2.47 -1.31
C GLY A 351 -3.30 1.05 -1.70
N MET A 352 -3.65 0.87 -2.98
CA MET A 352 -3.90 -0.42 -3.59
C MET A 352 -3.40 -0.40 -5.03
N THR A 353 -2.90 -1.53 -5.52
CA THR A 353 -2.34 -1.68 -6.86
C THR A 353 -3.34 -2.42 -7.76
N GLN A 354 -4.44 -1.74 -8.08
CA GLN A 354 -5.49 -2.27 -8.96
C GLN A 354 -5.61 -1.45 -10.26
N PRO A 355 -6.17 -2.05 -11.33
CA PRO A 355 -6.48 -1.33 -12.54
C PRO A 355 -7.27 -0.05 -12.22
N PRO A 356 -6.94 1.10 -12.87
CA PRO A 356 -7.57 2.38 -12.57
C PRO A 356 -9.05 2.42 -12.93
N ARG A 357 -9.58 1.40 -13.62
CA ARG A 357 -11.01 1.21 -13.90
C ARG A 357 -11.46 -0.18 -13.48
N ASP A 358 -12.62 -0.28 -12.86
CA ASP A 358 -13.29 -1.57 -12.62
C ASP A 358 -13.71 -2.17 -13.96
N THR A 359 -13.34 -3.42 -14.22
CA THR A 359 -13.61 -4.09 -15.49
C THR A 359 -15.09 -4.43 -15.70
N ARG A 360 -15.89 -4.47 -14.63
CA ARG A 360 -17.34 -4.75 -14.68
C ARG A 360 -18.15 -3.47 -14.85
N THR A 361 -17.75 -2.37 -14.21
CA THR A 361 -18.53 -1.13 -14.20
C THR A 361 -17.92 -0.01 -15.05
N GLY A 362 -16.64 -0.12 -15.43
CA GLY A 362 -15.88 0.92 -16.12
C GLY A 362 -15.53 2.15 -15.26
N ALA A 363 -15.98 2.18 -14.01
CA ALA A 363 -15.81 3.30 -13.08
C ALA A 363 -14.35 3.42 -12.63
N ARG A 364 -13.86 4.66 -12.46
CA ARG A 364 -12.51 4.92 -11.96
C ARG A 364 -12.39 4.42 -10.52
N LYS A 365 -11.34 3.65 -10.24
CA LYS A 365 -11.03 3.14 -8.90
C LYS A 365 -10.14 4.14 -8.16
N TYR A 366 -10.48 4.36 -6.89
CA TYR A 366 -9.72 5.17 -5.95
C TYR A 366 -9.51 4.38 -4.67
N ALA A 367 -8.37 4.63 -4.03
CA ALA A 367 -8.09 4.23 -2.67
C ALA A 367 -9.11 4.85 -1.69
N GLN A 368 -9.15 4.34 -0.46
CA GLN A 368 -10.13 4.76 0.56
C GLN A 368 -10.03 6.24 0.92
N ASP A 369 -8.85 6.85 0.74
CA ASP A 369 -8.58 8.27 0.95
C ASP A 369 -8.92 9.17 -0.26
N GLY A 370 -9.47 8.59 -1.33
CA GLY A 370 -9.81 9.29 -2.57
C GLY A 370 -8.64 9.53 -3.52
N ARG A 371 -7.43 9.06 -3.19
CA ARG A 371 -6.32 9.04 -4.14
C ARG A 371 -6.53 7.93 -5.19
N PRO A 372 -5.99 8.09 -6.41
CA PRO A 372 -6.02 7.03 -7.41
C PRO A 372 -5.27 5.79 -6.89
N THR A 373 -5.59 4.62 -7.44
CA THR A 373 -4.77 3.42 -7.25
C THR A 373 -3.34 3.66 -7.73
N GLY A 374 -2.36 2.97 -7.15
CA GLY A 374 -0.95 3.30 -7.34
C GLY A 374 0.00 2.27 -6.76
N TYR A 375 1.27 2.66 -6.74
CA TYR A 375 2.39 1.91 -6.16
C TYR A 375 3.43 2.90 -5.62
N ARG A 376 4.39 2.43 -4.83
CA ARG A 376 5.43 3.30 -4.24
C ARG A 376 6.79 3.00 -4.83
N VAL A 377 7.43 4.02 -5.40
CA VAL A 377 8.84 3.99 -5.79
C VAL A 377 9.66 4.42 -4.58
N VAL A 378 10.69 3.64 -4.23
CA VAL A 378 11.57 3.90 -3.09
C VAL A 378 13.00 4.01 -3.57
N VAL A 379 13.69 5.07 -3.13
CA VAL A 379 15.09 5.36 -3.45
C VAL A 379 15.85 5.47 -2.14
N VAL A 380 16.77 4.55 -1.91
CA VAL A 380 17.69 4.61 -0.78
C VAL A 380 18.98 5.28 -1.25
N GLU A 381 19.29 6.43 -0.68
CA GLU A 381 20.55 7.14 -0.84
C GLU A 381 21.45 6.86 0.37
N ALA A 382 22.69 7.36 0.37
CA ALA A 382 23.64 7.12 1.46
C ALA A 382 23.20 7.68 2.82
N ASP A 383 22.38 8.73 2.82
CA ASP A 383 22.00 9.50 4.01
C ASP A 383 20.48 9.54 4.27
N ARG A 384 19.66 9.01 3.36
CA ARG A 384 18.19 9.09 3.45
C ARG A 384 17.49 8.02 2.61
N ILE A 385 16.20 7.83 2.91
CA ILE A 385 15.28 7.02 2.10
C ILE A 385 14.16 7.94 1.62
N ASP A 386 14.11 8.14 0.30
CA ASP A 386 13.10 8.95 -0.36
C ASP A 386 12.02 8.05 -0.96
N THR A 387 10.74 8.46 -0.91
CA THR A 387 9.66 7.72 -1.56
C THR A 387 8.75 8.62 -2.38
N PHE A 388 8.14 8.04 -3.40
CA PHE A 388 7.09 8.67 -4.21
C PHE A 388 5.97 7.66 -4.44
N TYR A 389 4.74 8.03 -4.12
CA TYR A 389 3.57 7.26 -4.54
C TYR A 389 3.23 7.62 -5.97
N LYS A 390 3.24 6.66 -6.89
CA LYS A 390 2.96 6.86 -8.30
C LYS A 390 1.53 6.41 -8.62
N PRO A 391 0.61 7.35 -8.92
CA PRO A 391 -0.69 7.02 -9.50
C PRO A 391 -0.54 6.20 -10.77
N LEU A 392 -1.29 5.09 -10.84
CA LEU A 392 -1.33 4.18 -11.97
C LEU A 392 -1.99 4.84 -13.19
N GLY A 393 -1.37 4.69 -14.35
CA GLY A 393 -1.86 5.19 -15.63
C GLY A 393 -1.75 6.70 -15.82
N GLU A 394 -1.15 7.43 -14.89
CA GLU A 394 -0.97 8.88 -14.97
C GLU A 394 0.46 9.20 -15.42
N PRO A 395 0.67 9.67 -16.68
CA PRO A 395 2.02 10.03 -17.16
C PRO A 395 2.58 11.23 -16.41
N HIS A 396 1.72 12.21 -16.07
CA HIS A 396 2.09 13.42 -15.33
C HIS A 396 1.59 13.33 -13.90
N ALA A 397 2.34 12.70 -13.00
CA ALA A 397 1.93 12.51 -11.61
C ALA A 397 2.27 13.71 -10.72
N ILE A 398 1.24 14.40 -10.22
CA ILE A 398 1.32 15.56 -9.32
C ILE A 398 0.56 15.24 -8.04
N LEU A 399 1.20 15.34 -6.87
CA LEU A 399 0.59 14.97 -5.59
C LEU A 399 0.77 16.06 -4.54
N LEU A 400 -0.32 16.45 -3.86
CA LEU A 400 -0.27 17.23 -2.62
C LEU A 400 -0.27 16.28 -1.42
N ASN A 401 0.89 16.10 -0.78
CA ASN A 401 1.07 15.17 0.33
C ASN A 401 0.70 15.77 1.68
N GLU A 402 0.82 17.09 1.82
CA GLU A 402 0.44 17.85 3.00
C GLU A 402 -0.14 19.20 2.55
N PRO A 403 -1.28 19.65 3.08
CA PRO A 403 -2.18 18.92 3.96
C PRO A 403 -2.89 17.76 3.23
N ARG A 404 -3.34 16.76 4.01
CA ARG A 404 -4.15 15.66 3.49
C ARG A 404 -5.60 16.10 3.36
N ARG A 405 -6.20 15.80 2.21
CA ARG A 405 -7.53 16.30 1.84
C ARG A 405 -8.66 15.91 2.81
N PHE A 406 -8.57 14.73 3.43
CA PHE A 406 -9.58 14.26 4.37
C PHE A 406 -9.51 14.92 5.76
N GLN A 407 -8.55 15.82 5.97
CA GLN A 407 -8.40 16.59 7.21
C GLN A 407 -8.86 18.03 7.02
N ALA A 408 -9.53 18.55 8.04
CA ALA A 408 -9.69 19.99 8.19
C ALA A 408 -8.33 20.62 8.54
N ILE A 409 -7.97 21.70 7.88
CA ILE A 409 -6.74 22.46 8.13
C ILE A 409 -7.07 23.55 9.14
N THR A 410 -6.74 23.34 10.41
CA THR A 410 -6.88 24.37 11.45
C THR A 410 -5.66 25.29 11.42
N ALA A 411 -5.78 26.43 10.73
CA ALA A 411 -4.67 27.34 10.48
C ALA A 411 -5.16 28.80 10.53
N PRO A 412 -5.07 29.48 11.68
CA PRO A 412 -5.49 30.89 11.80
C PRO A 412 -4.55 31.88 11.09
N GLU A 413 -3.29 31.51 10.91
CA GLU A 413 -2.25 32.38 10.34
C GLU A 413 -1.66 31.83 9.03
N SER A 414 -1.19 30.58 9.03
CA SER A 414 -0.66 29.92 7.85
C SER A 414 -0.63 28.40 7.99
N PHE A 415 -0.48 27.70 6.85
CA PHE A 415 -0.13 26.28 6.80
C PHE A 415 0.88 26.02 5.68
N MET A 416 1.49 24.84 5.71
CA MET A 416 2.43 24.42 4.68
C MET A 416 1.77 23.48 3.68
N ALA A 417 1.87 23.81 2.39
CA ALA A 417 1.50 22.94 1.29
C ALA A 417 2.76 22.25 0.76
N ARG A 418 2.87 20.94 0.97
CA ARG A 418 3.97 20.11 0.47
C ARG A 418 3.48 19.03 -0.46
N GLY A 419 4.24 18.78 -1.50
CA GLY A 419 3.93 17.70 -2.42
C GLY A 419 5.07 17.36 -3.33
N GLN A 420 4.77 16.53 -4.31
CA GLN A 420 5.77 15.93 -5.18
C GLN A 420 5.27 15.87 -6.62
N ILE A 421 6.20 16.00 -7.56
CA ILE A 421 5.95 15.89 -9.00
C ILE A 421 6.91 14.85 -9.58
N PHE A 422 6.36 13.77 -10.13
CA PHE A 422 7.15 12.72 -10.78
C PHE A 422 7.72 13.24 -12.09
N ASP A 423 9.05 13.27 -12.19
CA ASP A 423 9.74 13.80 -13.36
C ASP A 423 11.14 13.17 -13.46
N PRO A 424 11.21 11.86 -13.80
CA PRO A 424 12.47 11.13 -13.84
C PRO A 424 13.42 11.66 -14.91
N LEU A 425 12.89 12.29 -15.97
CA LEU A 425 13.64 12.86 -17.09
C LEU A 425 13.98 14.35 -16.93
N ARG A 426 13.61 14.99 -15.81
CA ARG A 426 13.88 16.42 -15.53
C ARG A 426 13.33 17.38 -16.59
N GLN A 427 12.11 17.13 -17.03
CA GLN A 427 11.47 17.89 -18.09
C GLN A 427 10.54 19.01 -17.59
N VAL A 428 10.17 19.01 -16.31
CA VAL A 428 9.31 20.06 -15.73
C VAL A 428 10.04 21.41 -15.76
N LYS A 429 9.40 22.40 -16.38
CA LYS A 429 9.92 23.76 -16.55
C LYS A 429 9.46 24.72 -15.46
N ASP A 430 8.27 24.51 -14.93
CA ASP A 430 7.66 25.39 -13.93
C ASP A 430 6.69 24.61 -13.04
N VAL A 431 6.60 25.04 -11.78
CA VAL A 431 5.69 24.49 -10.76
C VAL A 431 5.04 25.64 -10.01
N GLU A 432 3.71 25.64 -9.97
CA GLU A 432 2.91 26.66 -9.32
C GLU A 432 1.96 26.01 -8.32
N VAL A 433 1.86 26.61 -7.13
CA VAL A 433 0.80 26.34 -6.17
C VAL A 433 -0.15 27.53 -6.18
N LEU A 434 -1.43 27.29 -6.40
CA LEU A 434 -2.47 28.31 -6.38
C LEU A 434 -3.50 27.99 -5.29
N VAL A 435 -3.90 29.01 -4.53
CA VAL A 435 -5.00 28.93 -3.57
C VAL A 435 -6.10 29.88 -4.03
N ASP A 436 -7.27 29.34 -4.35
CA ASP A 436 -8.37 30.05 -5.03
C ASP A 436 -7.90 30.87 -6.24
N GLY A 437 -7.04 30.24 -7.05
CA GLY A 437 -6.47 30.82 -8.27
C GLY A 437 -5.36 31.85 -8.04
N ARG A 438 -4.98 32.16 -6.79
CA ARG A 438 -3.87 33.07 -6.47
C ARG A 438 -2.59 32.29 -6.27
N ARG A 439 -1.54 32.67 -6.99
CA ARG A 439 -0.21 32.04 -6.86
C ARG A 439 0.37 32.29 -5.47
N VAL A 440 0.93 31.24 -4.89
CA VAL A 440 1.72 31.25 -3.65
C VAL A 440 3.19 31.11 -4.02
N GLU A 441 4.08 31.70 -3.23
CA GLU A 441 5.51 31.47 -3.40
C GLU A 441 5.83 29.98 -3.14
N THR A 442 6.48 29.34 -4.10
CA THR A 442 6.73 27.90 -4.09
C THR A 442 8.22 27.64 -4.24
N LYS A 443 8.80 26.94 -3.27
CA LYS A 443 10.14 26.39 -3.36
C LYS A 443 10.07 25.00 -3.97
N VAL A 444 10.87 24.75 -5.00
CA VAL A 444 10.99 23.43 -5.63
C VAL A 444 12.37 22.86 -5.34
N THR A 445 12.42 21.63 -4.84
CA THR A 445 13.66 20.93 -4.52
C THR A 445 13.76 19.65 -5.36
N PRO A 446 14.67 19.60 -6.35
CA PRO A 446 14.87 18.40 -7.17
C PRO A 446 15.35 17.20 -6.34
N ARG A 447 14.66 16.06 -6.47
CA ARG A 447 15.05 14.70 -5.99
C ARG A 447 15.36 13.79 -7.16
N ARG A 448 15.90 12.60 -6.96
CA ARG A 448 16.39 11.77 -8.09
C ARG A 448 15.38 11.61 -9.24
N PHE A 449 14.16 11.16 -8.95
CA PHE A 449 13.13 10.90 -9.98
C PHE A 449 11.91 11.82 -9.91
N TRP A 450 11.90 12.77 -8.98
CA TRP A 450 10.80 13.71 -8.78
C TRP A 450 11.35 15.04 -8.26
N SER A 451 10.48 16.02 -8.09
CA SER A 451 10.78 17.23 -7.33
C SER A 451 9.80 17.34 -6.17
N ASP A 452 10.30 17.66 -4.99
CA ASP A 452 9.45 18.10 -3.89
C ASP A 452 9.12 19.58 -4.10
N PHE A 453 7.95 20.02 -3.68
CA PHE A 453 7.63 21.43 -3.57
C PHE A 453 7.10 21.75 -2.19
N GLU A 454 7.33 22.99 -1.75
CA GLU A 454 6.86 23.55 -0.49
C GLU A 454 6.36 24.98 -0.73
N ALA A 455 5.17 25.30 -0.24
CA ALA A 455 4.56 26.62 -0.32
C ALA A 455 3.89 27.02 0.99
N GLN A 456 4.30 28.15 1.58
CA GLN A 456 3.67 28.68 2.79
C GLN A 456 2.41 29.46 2.44
N VAL A 457 1.25 28.91 2.79
CA VAL A 457 -0.04 29.53 2.50
C VAL A 457 -0.46 30.38 3.69
N ALA A 458 -0.52 31.71 3.51
CA ALA A 458 -1.07 32.62 4.50
C ALA A 458 -2.61 32.55 4.50
N THR A 459 -3.21 32.45 5.69
CA THR A 459 -4.66 32.36 5.89
C THR A 459 -5.23 33.56 6.65
N THR A 460 -4.43 34.59 6.90
CA THR A 460 -4.82 35.78 7.68
C THR A 460 -5.98 36.55 7.06
N GLU A 461 -6.09 36.52 5.74
CA GLU A 461 -7.16 37.17 4.96
C GLU A 461 -8.27 36.20 4.51
N MET A 462 -8.27 34.97 5.04
CA MET A 462 -9.22 33.92 4.67
C MET A 462 -10.27 33.70 5.76
N ASP A 463 -11.53 33.62 5.34
CA ASP A 463 -12.62 33.09 6.15
C ASP A 463 -12.48 31.57 6.29
N SER A 464 -13.04 31.00 7.37
CA SER A 464 -13.23 29.56 7.48
C SER A 464 -14.20 29.08 6.39
N GLY A 465 -13.81 28.04 5.67
CA GLY A 465 -14.58 27.54 4.53
C GLY A 465 -13.78 26.56 3.68
N PHE A 466 -14.36 26.16 2.55
CA PHE A 466 -13.61 25.45 1.53
C PHE A 466 -12.80 26.45 0.70
N ALA A 467 -11.56 26.07 0.39
CA ALA A 467 -10.72 26.74 -0.60
C ALA A 467 -10.18 25.69 -1.59
N THR A 468 -9.96 26.11 -2.82
CA THR A 468 -9.34 25.26 -3.84
C THR A 468 -7.84 25.41 -3.81
N ILE A 469 -7.13 24.30 -3.70
CA ILE A 469 -5.68 24.26 -3.91
C ILE A 469 -5.45 23.62 -5.28
N THR A 470 -4.78 24.35 -6.16
CA THR A 470 -4.38 23.88 -7.49
C THR A 470 -2.88 23.77 -7.54
N LEU A 471 -2.41 22.56 -7.86
CA LEU A 471 -1.02 22.33 -8.24
C LEU A 471 -0.95 22.32 -9.75
N LYS A 472 -0.06 23.11 -10.33
CA LYS A 472 0.19 23.14 -11.77
C LYS A 472 1.66 22.90 -12.02
N ALA A 473 1.96 21.97 -12.92
CA ALA A 473 3.31 21.72 -13.39
C ALA A 473 3.35 21.72 -14.91
N THR A 474 4.39 22.32 -15.49
CA THR A 474 4.52 22.54 -16.94
C THR A 474 5.62 21.67 -17.52
N TRP A 475 5.23 20.69 -18.33
CA TRP A 475 6.13 19.86 -19.13
C TRP A 475 6.27 20.41 -20.55
N PRO A 476 7.18 19.87 -21.39
CA PRO A 476 7.32 20.27 -22.78
C PRO A 476 6.04 20.10 -23.60
N ASP A 477 5.19 19.12 -23.25
CA ASP A 477 3.94 18.79 -23.95
C ASP A 477 2.71 19.52 -23.41
N GLY A 478 2.85 20.33 -22.36
CA GLY A 478 1.80 21.21 -21.85
C GLY A 478 1.86 21.42 -20.33
N ALA A 479 0.96 22.26 -19.84
CA ALA A 479 0.71 22.40 -18.41
C ALA A 479 -0.34 21.41 -17.95
N PHE A 480 -0.12 20.79 -16.79
CA PHE A 480 -1.02 19.85 -16.17
C PHE A 480 -1.30 20.29 -14.74
N LEU A 481 -2.53 20.11 -14.30
CA LEU A 481 -2.99 20.56 -13.00
C LEU A 481 -3.78 19.51 -12.24
N VAL A 482 -3.67 19.56 -10.92
CA VAL A 482 -4.53 18.86 -9.96
C VAL A 482 -5.16 19.93 -9.08
N THR A 483 -6.48 20.01 -9.09
CA THR A 483 -7.26 20.94 -8.27
C THR A 483 -8.11 20.17 -7.28
N GLU A 484 -7.95 20.46 -6.00
CA GLU A 484 -8.68 19.81 -4.93
C GLU A 484 -9.24 20.82 -3.92
N PRO A 485 -10.46 20.60 -3.40
CA PRO A 485 -11.01 21.41 -2.32
C PRO A 485 -10.48 20.96 -0.95
N TYR A 486 -10.14 21.93 -0.12
CA TYR A 486 -9.68 21.73 1.26
C TYR A 486 -10.52 22.55 2.22
N LEU A 487 -10.94 21.92 3.33
CA LEU A 487 -11.58 22.65 4.42
C LEU A 487 -10.51 23.36 5.24
N ILE A 488 -10.53 24.69 5.25
CA ILE A 488 -9.61 25.53 6.03
C ILE A 488 -10.40 26.20 7.15
N LEU A 489 -10.02 25.94 8.39
CA LEU A 489 -10.61 26.52 9.59
C LEU A 489 -9.65 27.59 10.14
N THR A 490 -9.91 28.85 9.80
CA THR A 490 -9.11 29.99 10.23
C THR A 490 -9.59 30.61 11.54
N GLY A 491 -10.79 30.24 11.99
CA GLY A 491 -11.50 30.88 13.11
C GLY A 491 -12.24 32.16 12.72
N ARG A 492 -12.03 32.69 11.51
CA ARG A 492 -12.76 33.86 10.98
C ARG A 492 -14.05 33.40 10.33
N GLU A 493 -15.18 34.00 10.70
CA GLU A 493 -16.49 33.67 10.12
C GLU A 493 -16.74 34.51 8.87
N GLY A 494 -17.00 33.84 7.75
CA GLY A 494 -17.34 34.53 6.51
C GLY A 494 -18.75 35.11 6.53
N LYS A 495 -18.88 36.36 6.07
CA LYS A 495 -20.18 37.05 5.96
C LYS A 495 -21.11 36.28 5.03
N HIS A 496 -22.28 35.92 5.53
CA HIS A 496 -23.37 35.34 4.74
C HIS A 496 -24.71 35.63 5.41
N THR A 497 -25.75 35.84 4.61
CA THR A 497 -27.14 35.95 5.07
C THR A 497 -27.96 35.02 4.20
N ALA A 498 -28.49 33.96 4.81
CA ALA A 498 -29.24 32.97 4.06
C ALA A 498 -30.60 33.55 3.62
N ALA A 499 -30.89 33.46 2.32
CA ALA A 499 -32.15 33.94 1.74
C ALA A 499 -33.36 33.01 2.00
N ALA A 500 -33.10 31.75 2.37
CA ALA A 500 -34.12 30.72 2.56
C ALA A 500 -33.67 29.70 3.61
N ALA A 501 -34.61 28.86 4.07
CA ALA A 501 -34.28 27.69 4.87
C ALA A 501 -33.55 26.64 4.00
N ALA A 502 -32.75 25.81 4.65
CA ALA A 502 -32.14 24.62 4.04
C ALA A 502 -32.82 23.35 4.54
N ARG A 503 -32.56 22.22 3.89
CA ARG A 503 -32.99 20.89 4.35
C ARG A 503 -31.79 19.96 4.45
N LEU A 504 -31.62 19.32 5.61
CA LEU A 504 -30.64 18.27 5.81
C LEU A 504 -31.30 16.92 5.52
N GLU A 505 -30.89 16.26 4.44
CA GLU A 505 -31.37 14.93 4.06
C GLU A 505 -30.32 13.87 4.38
N ALA A 506 -30.75 12.74 4.96
CA ALA A 506 -29.86 11.62 5.27
C ALA A 506 -30.64 10.29 5.35
N THR A 507 -29.90 9.19 5.44
CA THR A 507 -30.43 7.89 5.87
C THR A 507 -30.03 7.63 7.32
N ALA A 508 -31.01 7.64 8.21
CA ALA A 508 -30.86 7.35 9.62
C ALA A 508 -30.63 5.86 9.88
N ASP A 509 -29.69 5.56 10.77
CA ASP A 509 -29.49 4.27 11.42
C ASP A 509 -29.29 4.57 12.91
N ILE A 510 -30.38 4.92 13.59
CA ILE A 510 -30.38 5.39 14.99
C ILE A 510 -30.84 4.27 15.91
N GLN A 511 -29.99 3.90 16.87
CA GLN A 511 -30.23 2.78 17.79
C GLN A 511 -30.61 3.27 19.19
N GLY A 512 -31.62 2.63 19.78
CA GLY A 512 -32.04 2.85 21.16
C GLY A 512 -32.94 4.07 21.30
N GLN A 513 -32.36 5.23 21.61
CA GLN A 513 -33.08 6.48 21.85
C GLN A 513 -32.92 7.45 20.68
N PRO A 514 -33.85 8.44 20.52
CA PRO A 514 -33.72 9.48 19.51
C PRO A 514 -32.36 10.21 19.60
N ALA A 515 -31.85 10.61 18.45
CA ALA A 515 -30.65 11.44 18.33
C ALA A 515 -31.04 12.88 18.00
N ARG A 516 -30.22 13.85 18.40
CA ARG A 516 -30.41 15.27 18.08
C ARG A 516 -29.40 15.69 17.01
N VAL A 517 -29.86 16.46 16.03
CA VAL A 517 -28.96 17.05 15.03
C VAL A 517 -28.73 18.51 15.37
N LEU A 518 -27.46 18.88 15.43
CA LEU A 518 -27.04 20.25 15.73
C LEU A 518 -26.41 20.85 14.49
N VAL A 519 -26.78 22.09 14.20
CA VAL A 519 -26.16 22.93 13.17
C VAL A 519 -25.59 24.16 13.85
N ASN A 520 -24.28 24.38 13.72
CA ASN A 520 -23.57 25.50 14.36
C ASN A 520 -23.81 25.56 15.88
N GLY A 521 -23.95 24.40 16.53
CA GLY A 521 -24.24 24.27 17.96
C GLY A 521 -25.71 24.42 18.37
N VAL A 522 -26.61 24.71 17.42
CA VAL A 522 -28.05 24.84 17.68
C VAL A 522 -28.77 23.56 17.26
N ALA A 523 -29.57 22.98 18.15
CA ALA A 523 -30.39 21.82 17.83
C ALA A 523 -31.49 22.20 16.83
N ILE A 524 -31.49 21.57 15.66
CA ILE A 524 -32.45 21.82 14.58
C ILE A 524 -33.60 20.81 14.56
N GLY A 525 -33.42 19.64 15.18
CA GLY A 525 -34.44 18.60 15.22
C GLY A 525 -33.97 17.30 15.85
N GLU A 526 -34.93 16.44 16.17
CA GLU A 526 -34.71 15.08 16.66
C GLU A 526 -34.93 14.06 15.54
N VAL A 527 -34.13 13.01 15.55
CA VAL A 527 -34.24 11.85 14.67
C VAL A 527 -34.61 10.65 15.54
N PRO A 528 -35.84 10.10 15.39
CA PRO A 528 -36.26 8.94 16.15
C PRO A 528 -35.34 7.73 15.94
N ALA A 529 -35.30 6.83 16.92
CA ALA A 529 -34.65 5.52 16.76
C ALA A 529 -35.32 4.74 15.63
N SER A 530 -34.68 4.73 14.47
CA SER A 530 -35.26 4.26 13.22
C SER A 530 -34.17 3.93 12.20
N GLN A 531 -34.55 3.12 11.21
CA GLN A 531 -33.80 2.92 9.98
C GLN A 531 -34.63 3.46 8.82
N GLY A 532 -34.11 4.46 8.11
CA GLY A 532 -34.85 5.07 7.00
C GLY A 532 -34.40 6.48 6.65
N LYS A 533 -35.06 7.09 5.66
CA LYS A 533 -34.77 8.46 5.25
C LYS A 533 -35.24 9.46 6.31
N VAL A 534 -34.45 10.50 6.53
CA VAL A 534 -34.78 11.65 7.38
C VAL A 534 -34.53 12.94 6.61
N SER A 535 -35.38 13.95 6.86
CA SER A 535 -35.25 15.31 6.34
C SER A 535 -35.54 16.28 7.48
N LEU A 536 -34.57 17.13 7.81
CA LEU A 536 -34.70 18.16 8.85
C LEU A 536 -34.59 19.54 8.21
N GLU A 537 -35.52 20.44 8.53
CA GLU A 537 -35.45 21.82 8.09
C GLU A 537 -34.46 22.61 8.95
N ILE A 538 -33.66 23.46 8.31
CA ILE A 538 -32.73 24.38 8.96
C ILE A 538 -33.22 25.80 8.66
N PRO A 539 -33.71 26.54 9.67
CA PRO A 539 -34.19 27.91 9.47
C PRO A 539 -33.08 28.82 8.93
N ALA A 540 -33.45 29.75 8.04
CA ALA A 540 -32.50 30.70 7.45
C ALA A 540 -31.60 31.42 8.48
N PRO A 541 -32.11 31.89 9.65
CA PRO A 541 -31.27 32.55 10.65
C PRO A 541 -30.21 31.64 11.32
N ALA A 542 -30.36 30.31 11.22
CA ALA A 542 -29.39 29.36 11.78
C ALA A 542 -28.25 29.03 10.80
N LEU A 543 -28.39 29.41 9.53
CA LEU A 543 -27.41 29.15 8.47
C LEU A 543 -26.32 30.22 8.45
N LYS A 544 -25.07 29.75 8.43
CA LYS A 544 -23.86 30.54 8.21
C LYS A 544 -23.30 30.27 6.81
N ARG A 545 -22.21 30.95 6.44
CA ARG A 545 -21.45 30.58 5.23
C ARG A 545 -20.99 29.13 5.31
N LEU A 546 -20.22 28.80 6.35
CA LEU A 546 -19.77 27.45 6.67
C LEU A 546 -20.62 26.90 7.81
N ASN A 547 -21.29 25.78 7.57
CA ASN A 547 -22.18 25.16 8.53
C ASN A 547 -21.58 23.86 9.06
N GLU A 548 -21.32 23.81 10.36
CA GLU A 548 -20.90 22.59 11.04
C GLU A 548 -22.14 21.81 11.49
N VAL A 549 -22.20 20.53 11.14
CA VAL A 549 -23.29 19.62 11.52
C VAL A 549 -22.75 18.51 12.43
N ARG A 550 -23.43 18.28 13.54
CA ARG A 550 -23.12 17.24 14.53
C ARG A 550 -24.33 16.38 14.85
N LEU A 551 -24.06 15.15 15.27
CA LEU A 551 -25.07 14.23 15.79
C LEU A 551 -24.84 14.02 17.28
N GLU A 552 -25.80 14.40 18.12
CA GLU A 552 -25.85 13.98 19.52
C GLU A 552 -26.67 12.69 19.60
N ALA A 553 -26.01 11.54 19.73
CA ALA A 553 -26.68 10.25 19.83
C ALA A 553 -26.23 9.49 21.10
N PRO A 554 -27.17 8.87 21.84
CA PRO A 554 -26.83 8.07 23.02
C PRO A 554 -25.97 6.85 22.71
N SER A 555 -26.27 6.17 21.59
CA SER A 555 -25.49 5.02 21.11
C SER A 555 -24.34 5.44 20.21
N SER A 556 -23.15 4.88 20.43
CA SER A 556 -22.00 5.02 19.51
C SER A 556 -22.20 4.36 18.15
N LYS A 557 -23.19 3.46 18.04
CA LYS A 557 -23.55 2.78 16.78
C LYS A 557 -24.53 3.59 15.93
N SER A 558 -25.08 4.68 16.46
CA SER A 558 -26.01 5.53 15.72
C SER A 558 -25.26 6.39 14.70
N ALA A 559 -25.82 6.48 13.49
CA ALA A 559 -25.25 7.27 12.41
C ALA A 559 -26.31 7.84 11.49
N LEU A 560 -26.00 8.99 10.87
CA LEU A 560 -26.67 9.47 9.66
C LEU A 560 -25.75 9.21 8.47
N LYS A 561 -26.25 8.48 7.47
CA LYS A 561 -25.53 8.11 6.24
C LYS A 561 -25.98 9.01 5.08
N ASP A 562 -25.12 9.18 4.08
CA ASP A 562 -25.41 9.94 2.85
C ASP A 562 -25.93 11.37 3.10
N VAL A 563 -25.44 12.02 4.16
CA VAL A 563 -25.90 13.35 4.59
C VAL A 563 -25.68 14.39 3.48
N THR A 564 -26.74 15.10 3.14
CA THR A 564 -26.79 16.14 2.10
C THR A 564 -27.47 17.38 2.68
N LEU A 565 -26.90 18.55 2.44
CA LEU A 565 -27.59 19.81 2.71
C LEU A 565 -28.19 20.33 1.39
N LEU A 566 -29.51 20.47 1.31
CA LEU A 566 -30.20 21.12 0.20
C LEU A 566 -30.44 22.59 0.54
N TYR A 567 -29.91 23.50 -0.27
CA TYR A 567 -30.10 24.94 -0.09
C TYR A 567 -30.33 25.58 -1.46
N ASP A 568 -31.39 26.38 -1.58
CA ASP A 568 -31.80 27.03 -2.84
C ASP A 568 -31.88 26.08 -4.06
N GLY A 569 -32.46 24.90 -3.84
CA GLY A 569 -32.58 23.86 -4.87
C GLY A 569 -31.29 23.15 -5.25
N GLN A 570 -30.16 23.48 -4.61
CA GLN A 570 -28.84 22.90 -4.87
C GLN A 570 -28.39 21.97 -3.75
N PRO A 571 -27.79 20.80 -4.08
CA PRO A 571 -27.18 19.93 -3.09
C PRO A 571 -25.75 20.37 -2.74
N TYR A 572 -25.48 20.37 -1.44
CA TYR A 572 -24.19 20.60 -0.83
C TYR A 572 -23.74 19.32 -0.13
N ARG A 573 -22.46 19.00 -0.32
CA ARG A 573 -21.77 17.90 0.31
C ARG A 573 -20.56 18.42 1.06
N ASP A 574 -20.20 17.71 2.10
CA ASP A 574 -18.91 17.86 2.75
C ASP A 574 -17.81 17.43 1.76
N GLN A 575 -17.03 18.39 1.25
CA GLN A 575 -16.04 18.12 0.20
C GLN A 575 -14.69 17.60 0.71
N HIS A 576 -14.41 17.71 2.03
CA HIS A 576 -13.22 17.07 2.64
C HIS A 576 -13.48 15.59 2.89
N ARG A 577 -14.74 15.15 2.94
CA ARG A 577 -15.09 13.74 3.03
C ARG A 577 -15.42 13.12 1.67
N ILE A 578 -14.48 12.37 1.10
CA ILE A 578 -14.70 11.68 -0.17
C ILE A 578 -15.41 10.34 0.11
N SER A 579 -16.45 10.04 -0.68
CA SER A 579 -17.05 8.71 -0.72
C SER A 579 -16.24 7.82 -1.67
N THR A 580 -15.60 6.78 -1.15
CA THR A 580 -14.96 5.73 -1.97
C THR A 580 -15.38 4.34 -1.48
N TRP A 581 -14.89 3.30 -2.15
CA TRP A 581 -15.24 1.91 -1.89
C TRP A 581 -15.17 1.58 -0.37
N GLY A 582 -16.33 1.35 0.25
CA GLY A 582 -16.44 1.01 1.67
C GLY A 582 -16.41 2.19 2.65
N TYR A 583 -16.03 3.40 2.23
CA TYR A 583 -16.00 4.59 3.09
C TYR A 583 -17.08 5.59 2.68
N GLN A 584 -18.29 5.39 3.18
CA GLN A 584 -19.30 6.44 3.18
C GLN A 584 -19.05 7.35 4.39
N PRO A 585 -18.86 8.65 4.21
CA PRO A 585 -18.75 9.55 5.33
C PRO A 585 -20.08 9.60 6.06
N ASN A 586 -20.15 8.90 7.18
CA ASN A 586 -21.29 8.89 8.07
C ASN A 586 -21.10 9.99 9.12
N LEU A 587 -22.19 10.67 9.45
CA LEU A 587 -22.24 11.54 10.61
C LEU A 587 -22.56 10.67 11.83
N THR A 588 -21.52 10.33 12.59
CA THR A 588 -21.63 9.67 13.90
C THR A 588 -21.46 10.69 15.01
N ARG A 589 -21.71 10.28 16.26
CA ARG A 589 -21.55 11.15 17.44
C ARG A 589 -20.14 11.71 17.64
N ASP A 590 -19.14 10.99 17.15
CA ASP A 590 -17.71 11.33 17.32
C ASP A 590 -17.16 12.05 16.08
N SER A 591 -18.04 12.55 15.20
CA SER A 591 -17.66 13.09 13.90
C SER A 591 -18.42 14.38 13.59
N ARG A 592 -17.86 15.21 12.72
CA ARG A 592 -18.46 16.48 12.27
C ARG A 592 -18.47 16.57 10.76
N MET A 593 -19.52 17.13 10.19
CA MET A 593 -19.59 17.45 8.76
C MET A 593 -19.66 18.94 8.54
N PHE A 594 -19.13 19.40 7.42
CA PHE A 594 -19.07 20.83 7.09
C PHE A 594 -19.68 21.09 5.71
N PHE A 595 -20.57 22.07 5.63
CA PHE A 595 -21.22 22.48 4.39
C PHE A 595 -20.98 23.99 4.17
N ASP A 596 -20.17 24.33 3.16
CA ASP A 596 -19.93 25.72 2.76
C ASP A 596 -20.89 26.13 1.65
N LEU A 597 -21.76 27.10 1.94
CA LEU A 597 -22.77 27.58 1.00
C LEU A 597 -22.18 28.30 -0.23
N LYS A 598 -20.87 28.62 -0.24
CA LYS A 598 -20.16 29.10 -1.44
C LYS A 598 -19.70 27.98 -2.38
N HIS A 599 -19.61 26.74 -1.91
CA HIS A 599 -19.06 25.61 -2.68
C HIS A 599 -20.13 24.52 -2.87
N PRO A 600 -21.09 24.72 -3.79
CA PRO A 600 -22.09 23.72 -4.12
C PRO A 600 -21.46 22.52 -4.86
N GLY A 601 -22.19 21.41 -4.91
CA GLY A 601 -21.87 20.30 -5.81
C GLY A 601 -21.19 19.09 -5.16
N PRO A 602 -20.93 18.05 -5.98
CA PRO A 602 -20.36 16.79 -5.50
C PRO A 602 -18.90 16.95 -5.09
N SER A 603 -18.41 16.02 -4.28
CA SER A 603 -16.99 15.94 -3.97
C SER A 603 -16.17 15.81 -5.26
N VAL A 604 -15.19 16.71 -5.44
CA VAL A 604 -14.25 16.65 -6.57
C VAL A 604 -13.41 15.38 -6.42
N GLN A 605 -13.17 14.62 -7.48
CA GLN A 605 -12.23 13.49 -7.39
C GLN A 605 -10.84 13.92 -7.83
N TRP A 606 -9.80 13.36 -7.20
CA TRP A 606 -8.43 13.61 -7.63
C TRP A 606 -8.27 13.25 -9.10
N ARG A 607 -7.74 14.17 -9.91
CA ARG A 607 -7.46 13.91 -11.33
C ARG A 607 -6.46 14.93 -11.85
N VAL A 608 -5.52 14.43 -12.66
CA VAL A 608 -4.65 15.28 -13.47
C VAL A 608 -5.41 15.73 -14.71
N GLN A 609 -5.43 17.04 -14.94
CA GLN A 609 -6.07 17.67 -16.08
C GLN A 609 -5.02 18.43 -16.88
N LYS A 610 -5.06 18.31 -18.20
CA LYS A 610 -4.28 19.20 -19.07
C LYS A 610 -4.93 20.59 -19.02
N ALA A 611 -4.13 21.62 -18.75
CA ALA A 611 -4.58 22.99 -18.81
C ALA A 611 -5.05 23.33 -20.23
N PRO A 612 -6.10 24.16 -20.38
CA PRO A 612 -6.66 24.54 -21.68
C PRO A 612 -5.67 25.27 -22.59
#